data_AF-A0A6C0LVZ8-F1
#
_entry.id   AF-A0A6C0LVZ8-F1
#
_cell.length_a   1.000
_cell.length_b   1.000
_cell.length_c   1.000
_cell.angle_alpha   90.00
_cell.angle_beta   90.00
_cell.angle_gamma   90.00
#
_symmetry.space_group_name_H-M   'P 1'
#
loop_
_entity.id
_entity.type
_entity.pdbx_description
1 polymer ?
#
loop_
_entity_poly.entity_id
_entity_poly.type
_entity_poly.pdbx_seq_one_letter_code
_entity_poly.pdbx_strand_id
1 'polypeptide(L)'
;MNSTITTDNNEIEHHTFTNVEFSGVIVKWESRSLDGKIQTYMSDYHLFIKYGDKVYVDVFYIGEIVISFDELQKNRYLKHYYDLSLMLTNNKHLVFERAKYKIDEPFIYREDRFWGFDSAFIDANYIKKDKNVEHLYNVVNNEQPYYYYKINPYDLENMEYSSQEVLTAFHKNNAERKCDKFWGGNFEYTYDIYNNLVIDYNNNKNIMKEET
;
A
#
# COMPACT_ATOMS: atom_id res chain seq x y z
N MET A 1 1.09 20.98 -9.54
CA MET A 1 0.80 19.68 -10.18
C MET A 1 -0.49 19.83 -10.99
N ASN A 2 -0.56 19.29 -12.21
CA ASN A 2 -1.72 19.45 -13.09
C ASN A 2 -2.43 18.11 -13.27
N SER A 3 -3.76 18.11 -13.18
CA SER A 3 -4.59 16.95 -13.50
C SER A 3 -5.78 17.36 -14.37
N THR A 4 -6.38 16.37 -15.03
CA THR A 4 -7.74 16.49 -15.57
C THR A 4 -8.70 15.94 -14.54
N ILE A 5 -9.82 16.64 -14.32
CA ILE A 5 -10.84 16.27 -13.35
C ILE A 5 -12.11 15.85 -14.10
N THR A 6 -12.66 14.69 -13.73
CA THR A 6 -13.97 14.22 -14.18
C THR A 6 -14.79 13.81 -12.98
N THR A 7 -16.10 14.00 -13.02
CA THR A 7 -17.01 13.59 -11.92
C THR A 7 -17.84 12.40 -12.37
N ASP A 8 -17.95 11.38 -11.53
CA ASP A 8 -18.80 10.22 -11.81
C ASP A 8 -20.27 10.43 -11.38
N ASN A 9 -21.12 9.44 -11.64
CA ASN A 9 -22.56 9.49 -11.31
C ASN A 9 -22.84 9.56 -9.80
N ASN A 10 -21.86 9.27 -8.95
CA ASN A 10 -21.96 9.37 -7.49
C ASN A 10 -21.36 10.67 -6.96
N GLU A 11 -21.10 11.65 -7.83
CA GLU A 11 -20.49 12.94 -7.49
C GLU A 11 -19.06 12.82 -6.93
N ILE A 12 -18.36 11.71 -7.24
CA ILE A 12 -16.95 11.53 -6.86
C ILE A 12 -16.07 12.17 -7.94
N GLU A 13 -15.15 13.05 -7.53
CA GLU A 13 -14.16 13.63 -8.43
C GLU A 13 -13.00 12.65 -8.65
N HIS A 14 -12.64 12.47 -9.92
CA HIS A 14 -11.55 11.62 -10.40
C HIS A 14 -10.48 12.50 -11.02
N HIS A 15 -9.28 12.45 -10.46
CA HIS A 15 -8.15 13.28 -10.84
C HIS A 15 -7.11 12.42 -11.57
N THR A 16 -6.95 12.66 -12.87
CA THR A 16 -5.96 11.98 -13.69
C THR A 16 -4.73 12.87 -13.90
N PHE A 17 -3.59 12.44 -13.40
CA PHE A 17 -2.32 13.17 -13.47
C PHE A 17 -1.42 12.61 -14.57
N THR A 18 -0.63 13.46 -15.22
CA THR A 18 0.34 13.01 -16.25
C THR A 18 1.77 12.89 -15.71
N ASN A 19 2.06 13.53 -14.58
CA ASN A 19 3.41 13.65 -14.00
C ASN A 19 3.50 13.14 -12.56
N VAL A 20 2.47 12.43 -12.09
CA VAL A 20 2.38 11.88 -10.74
C VAL A 20 2.07 10.40 -10.81
N GLU A 21 2.71 9.61 -9.96
CA GLU A 21 2.44 8.19 -9.81
C GLU A 21 1.98 7.91 -8.38
N PHE A 22 0.78 7.38 -8.26
CA PHE A 22 0.15 6.87 -7.06
C PHE A 22 0.34 5.36 -7.03
N SER A 23 0.80 4.82 -5.91
CA SER A 23 0.74 3.38 -5.68
C SER A 23 0.69 3.04 -4.19
N GLY A 24 0.32 1.81 -3.86
CA GLY A 24 0.52 1.27 -2.53
C GLY A 24 0.51 -0.24 -2.49
N VAL A 25 1.11 -0.81 -1.44
CA VAL A 25 0.91 -2.21 -1.04
C VAL A 25 0.04 -2.20 0.19
N ILE A 26 -1.01 -3.01 0.18
CA ILE A 26 -1.81 -3.29 1.36
C ILE A 26 -1.76 -4.79 1.61
N VAL A 27 -1.47 -5.16 2.85
CA VAL A 27 -1.50 -6.54 3.29
C VAL A 27 -2.55 -6.66 4.38
N LYS A 28 -3.54 -7.52 4.15
CA LYS A 28 -4.60 -7.81 5.10
C LYS A 28 -4.28 -9.11 5.84
N TRP A 29 -4.43 -9.09 7.15
CA TRP A 29 -4.13 -10.19 8.05
C TRP A 29 -5.36 -10.52 8.89
N GLU A 30 -5.62 -11.80 9.13
CA GLU A 30 -6.57 -12.22 10.14
C GLU A 30 -5.95 -12.11 11.53
N SER A 31 -6.65 -11.45 12.45
CA SER A 31 -6.38 -11.57 13.88
C SER A 31 -7.27 -12.68 14.45
N ARG A 32 -6.65 -13.68 15.08
CA ARG A 32 -7.35 -14.82 15.67
C ARG A 32 -7.24 -14.82 17.18
N SER A 33 -8.33 -15.21 17.84
CA SER A 33 -8.36 -15.52 19.26
C SER A 33 -7.51 -16.75 19.59
N LEU A 34 -7.23 -16.96 20.88
CA LEU A 34 -6.53 -18.14 21.37
C LEU A 34 -7.27 -19.47 21.05
N ASP A 35 -8.60 -19.44 20.89
CA ASP A 35 -9.41 -20.60 20.45
C ASP A 35 -9.47 -20.75 18.92
N GLY A 36 -8.72 -19.93 18.17
CA GLY A 36 -8.53 -20.03 16.72
C GLY A 36 -9.63 -19.40 15.86
N LYS A 37 -10.60 -18.72 16.48
CA LYS A 37 -11.65 -17.97 15.77
C LYS A 37 -11.11 -16.64 15.27
N ILE A 38 -11.56 -16.20 14.10
CA ILE A 38 -11.24 -14.86 13.59
C ILE A 38 -11.93 -13.84 14.49
N GLN A 39 -11.16 -12.94 15.10
CA GLN A 39 -11.68 -11.84 15.90
C GLN A 39 -11.84 -10.58 15.05
N THR A 40 -10.84 -10.26 14.23
CA THR A 40 -10.84 -9.05 13.40
C THR A 40 -9.84 -9.20 12.25
N TYR A 41 -9.77 -8.20 11.38
CA TYR A 41 -8.71 -8.07 10.39
C TYR A 41 -7.81 -6.89 10.74
N MET A 42 -6.53 -7.04 10.46
CA MET A 42 -5.54 -5.98 10.54
C MET A 42 -5.00 -5.71 9.14
N SER A 43 -4.54 -4.48 8.91
CA SER A 43 -3.93 -4.11 7.63
C SER A 43 -2.56 -3.51 7.89
N ASP A 44 -1.61 -3.90 7.06
CA ASP A 44 -0.32 -3.23 6.89
C ASP A 44 -0.34 -2.48 5.56
N TYR A 45 0.34 -1.34 5.48
CA TYR A 45 0.45 -0.60 4.23
C TYR A 45 1.79 0.09 4.04
N HIS A 46 2.14 0.21 2.77
CA HIS A 46 3.22 1.05 2.25
C HIS A 46 2.64 1.84 1.09
N LEU A 47 2.42 3.14 1.31
CA LEU A 47 1.80 4.03 0.34
C LEU A 47 2.84 4.98 -0.24
N PHE A 48 2.77 5.21 -1.54
CA PHE A 48 3.72 6.02 -2.28
C PHE A 48 3.00 7.02 -3.20
N ILE A 49 3.47 8.26 -3.21
CA ILE A 49 3.15 9.26 -4.24
C ILE A 49 4.46 9.79 -4.79
N LYS A 50 4.72 9.62 -6.09
CA LYS A 50 5.92 10.10 -6.76
C LYS A 50 5.59 11.26 -7.69
N TYR A 51 6.32 12.36 -7.55
CA TYR A 51 6.25 13.55 -8.38
C TYR A 51 7.67 13.97 -8.80
N GLY A 52 8.03 13.75 -10.07
CA GLY A 52 9.40 13.95 -10.53
C GLY A 52 10.38 13.08 -9.73
N ASP A 53 11.37 13.71 -9.10
CA ASP A 53 12.31 13.06 -8.17
C ASP A 53 11.75 12.91 -6.75
N LYS A 54 10.70 13.63 -6.38
CA LYS A 54 10.17 13.61 -5.01
C LYS A 54 9.24 12.43 -4.80
N VAL A 55 9.37 11.75 -3.68
CA VAL A 55 8.51 10.63 -3.27
C VAL A 55 8.02 10.84 -1.85
N TYR A 56 6.70 10.94 -1.69
CA TYR A 56 6.03 10.77 -0.41
C TYR A 56 5.89 9.28 -0.10
N VAL A 57 6.21 8.90 1.13
CA VAL A 57 6.12 7.53 1.64
C VAL A 57 5.35 7.57 2.95
N ASP A 58 4.29 6.77 3.08
CA ASP A 58 3.54 6.56 4.34
C ASP A 58 3.53 5.06 4.65
N VAL A 59 4.10 4.69 5.79
CA VAL A 59 4.20 3.29 6.24
C VAL A 59 3.50 3.12 7.57
N PHE A 60 2.61 2.13 7.61
CA PHE A 60 1.82 1.81 8.79
C PHE A 60 2.69 1.61 10.05
N TYR A 61 2.33 2.28 11.14
CA TYR A 61 3.07 2.31 12.42
C TYR A 61 4.52 2.85 12.37
N ILE A 62 5.04 3.24 11.21
CA ILE A 62 6.37 3.84 11.08
C ILE A 62 6.26 5.36 10.91
N GLY A 63 5.30 5.83 10.12
CA GLY A 63 5.06 7.23 9.84
C GLY A 63 5.31 7.59 8.38
N GLU A 64 5.48 8.88 8.13
CA GLU A 64 5.59 9.44 6.78
C GLU A 64 6.91 10.20 6.57
N ILE A 65 7.43 10.14 5.34
CA ILE A 65 8.62 10.88 4.91
C ILE A 65 8.45 11.37 3.47
N VAL A 66 9.24 12.38 3.11
CA VAL A 66 9.42 12.85 1.74
C VAL A 66 10.90 12.71 1.39
N ILE A 67 11.20 11.87 0.40
CA ILE A 67 12.57 11.54 -0.03
C ILE A 67 12.75 11.73 -1.53
N SER A 68 13.99 11.77 -2.00
CA SER A 68 14.25 11.64 -3.43
C SER A 68 14.03 10.20 -3.90
N PHE A 69 13.82 10.04 -5.20
CA PHE A 69 13.63 8.74 -5.81
C PHE A 69 14.92 7.93 -5.70
N ASP A 70 16.08 8.58 -5.87
CA ASP A 70 17.38 7.96 -5.66
C ASP A 70 17.54 7.39 -4.24
N GLU A 71 17.06 8.09 -3.21
CA GLU A 71 17.13 7.61 -1.83
C GLU A 71 16.20 6.42 -1.60
N LEU A 72 15.01 6.43 -2.20
CA LEU A 72 14.10 5.27 -2.20
C LEU A 72 14.78 4.05 -2.83
N GLN A 73 15.46 4.22 -3.98
CA GLN A 73 16.11 3.13 -4.70
C GLN A 73 17.27 2.49 -3.93
N LYS A 74 18.00 3.26 -3.11
CA LYS A 74 19.10 2.73 -2.27
C LYS A 74 18.59 1.86 -1.12
N ASN A 75 17.37 2.11 -0.65
CA ASN A 75 16.79 1.35 0.45
C ASN A 75 16.10 0.08 -0.07
N ARG A 76 16.77 -1.08 0.02
CA ARG A 76 16.24 -2.38 -0.47
C ARG A 76 14.80 -2.68 -0.04
N TYR A 77 14.41 -2.28 1.17
CA TYR A 77 13.06 -2.51 1.67
C TYR A 77 12.05 -1.58 1.03
N LEU A 78 12.30 -0.27 1.03
CA LEU A 78 11.36 0.67 0.40
C LEU A 78 11.25 0.42 -1.09
N LYS A 79 12.39 0.14 -1.75
CA LYS A 79 12.41 -0.26 -3.16
C LYS A 79 11.52 -1.48 -3.41
N HIS A 80 11.63 -2.53 -2.60
CA HIS A 80 10.80 -3.73 -2.76
C HIS A 80 9.30 -3.42 -2.70
N TYR A 81 8.86 -2.70 -1.67
CA TYR A 81 7.44 -2.36 -1.53
C TYR A 81 6.97 -1.38 -2.61
N TYR A 82 7.84 -0.48 -3.08
CA TYR A 82 7.53 0.39 -4.21
C TYR A 82 7.39 -0.38 -5.53
N ASP A 83 8.25 -1.36 -5.79
CA ASP A 83 8.13 -2.19 -7.00
C ASP A 83 6.83 -3.03 -6.96
N LEU A 84 6.51 -3.62 -5.81
CA LEU A 84 5.25 -4.35 -5.60
C LEU A 84 4.03 -3.43 -5.75
N SER A 85 4.10 -2.21 -5.21
CA SER A 85 2.96 -1.28 -5.26
C SER A 85 2.60 -0.92 -6.69
N LEU A 86 3.59 -0.71 -7.56
CA LEU A 86 3.38 -0.43 -8.98
C LEU A 86 2.69 -1.59 -9.71
N MET A 87 3.00 -2.83 -9.33
CA MET A 87 2.40 -4.03 -9.91
C MET A 87 0.98 -4.32 -9.41
N LEU A 88 0.63 -3.85 -8.21
CA LEU A 88 -0.69 -4.04 -7.61
C LEU A 88 -1.68 -2.92 -7.97
N THR A 89 -1.18 -1.71 -8.22
CA THR A 89 -2.00 -0.54 -8.51
C THR A 89 -2.62 -0.64 -9.91
N ASN A 90 -3.94 -0.48 -10.00
CA ASN A 90 -4.66 -0.64 -11.26
C ASN A 90 -4.42 0.52 -12.24
N ASN A 91 -4.45 1.75 -11.73
CA ASN A 91 -4.12 2.94 -12.49
C ASN A 91 -3.32 3.92 -11.62
N LYS A 92 -2.00 3.91 -11.81
CA LYS A 92 -1.07 4.76 -11.04
C LYS A 92 -1.20 6.26 -11.31
N HIS A 93 -1.99 6.68 -12.28
CA HIS A 93 -2.16 8.08 -12.64
C HIS A 93 -3.51 8.65 -12.15
N LEU A 94 -4.32 7.82 -11.50
CA LEU A 94 -5.68 8.15 -11.09
C LEU A 94 -5.81 8.08 -9.57
N VAL A 95 -6.34 9.15 -9.00
CA VAL A 95 -6.90 9.17 -7.64
C VAL A 95 -8.30 9.74 -7.69
N PHE A 96 -9.09 9.47 -6.66
CA PHE A 96 -10.41 10.05 -6.51
C PHE A 96 -10.55 10.74 -5.16
N GLU A 97 -11.33 11.81 -5.12
CA GLU A 97 -11.62 12.55 -3.91
C GLU A 97 -12.92 12.05 -3.28
N ARG A 98 -12.80 11.33 -2.15
CA ARG A 98 -13.93 10.82 -1.38
C ARG A 98 -13.52 10.68 0.08
N ALA A 99 -14.36 11.17 0.99
CA ALA A 99 -14.10 11.00 2.42
C ALA A 99 -14.10 9.52 2.81
N LYS A 100 -13.08 9.13 3.59
CA LYS A 100 -12.96 7.89 4.34
C LYS A 100 -12.75 8.28 5.80
N TYR A 101 -13.79 8.16 6.61
CA TYR A 101 -13.68 8.48 8.03
C TYR A 101 -12.96 7.36 8.76
N LYS A 102 -12.15 7.71 9.76
CA LYS A 102 -11.39 6.73 10.56
C LYS A 102 -12.26 5.70 11.28
N ILE A 103 -13.56 6.01 11.44
CA ILE A 103 -14.56 5.15 12.09
C ILE A 103 -15.28 4.22 11.11
N ASP A 104 -14.98 4.32 9.81
CA ASP A 104 -15.62 3.49 8.79
C ASP A 104 -14.82 2.22 8.58
N GLU A 105 -15.47 1.05 8.65
CA GLU A 105 -14.81 -0.22 8.31
C GLU A 105 -14.34 -0.26 6.84
N PRO A 106 -13.16 -0.82 6.55
CA PRO A 106 -12.16 -1.32 7.50
C PRO A 106 -11.40 -0.17 8.21
N PHE A 107 -11.13 -0.35 9.50
CA PHE A 107 -10.41 0.59 10.38
C PHE A 107 -8.89 0.60 10.10
N ILE A 108 -8.49 1.03 8.90
CA ILE A 108 -7.08 1.03 8.47
C ILE A 108 -6.35 2.29 8.99
N TYR A 109 -7.04 3.42 9.04
CA TYR A 109 -6.45 4.73 9.30
C TYR A 109 -6.84 5.27 10.68
N ARG A 110 -5.93 6.06 11.27
CA ARG A 110 -6.15 6.70 12.59
C ARG A 110 -6.80 8.08 12.48
N GLU A 111 -6.91 8.59 11.27
CA GLU A 111 -7.42 9.91 10.92
C GLU A 111 -8.25 9.80 9.63
N ASP A 112 -9.08 10.82 9.40
CA ASP A 112 -9.90 10.88 8.21
C ASP A 112 -9.02 11.14 6.98
N ARG A 113 -9.34 10.49 5.87
CA ARG A 113 -8.59 10.62 4.60
C ARG A 113 -9.55 10.89 3.45
N PHE A 114 -9.05 11.51 2.39
CA PHE A 114 -9.88 11.99 1.29
C PHE A 114 -9.40 11.55 -0.10
N TRP A 115 -8.12 11.21 -0.22
CA TRP A 115 -7.49 10.94 -1.51
C TRP A 115 -7.30 9.45 -1.70
N GLY A 116 -8.26 8.85 -2.40
CA GLY A 116 -8.31 7.41 -2.61
C GLY A 116 -7.67 6.96 -3.92
N PHE A 117 -7.17 5.74 -3.96
CA PHE A 117 -6.64 5.07 -5.15
C PHE A 117 -7.10 3.61 -5.22
N ASP A 118 -7.07 3.08 -6.44
CA ASP A 118 -7.45 1.70 -6.74
C ASP A 118 -6.22 0.79 -6.87
N SER A 119 -6.20 -0.24 -6.03
CA SER A 119 -5.13 -1.24 -5.98
C SER A 119 -5.67 -2.56 -5.47
N ALA A 120 -5.12 -3.65 -6.00
CA ALA A 120 -5.24 -4.96 -5.38
C ALA A 120 -4.48 -5.01 -4.04
N PHE A 121 -4.80 -6.00 -3.21
CA PHE A 121 -4.13 -6.21 -1.92
C PHE A 121 -3.71 -7.66 -1.72
N ILE A 122 -2.73 -7.87 -0.85
CA ILE A 122 -2.28 -9.20 -0.44
C ILE A 122 -3.13 -9.65 0.74
N ASP A 123 -3.86 -10.75 0.57
CA ASP A 123 -4.65 -11.40 1.60
C ASP A 123 -3.82 -12.51 2.25
N ALA A 124 -3.39 -12.31 3.49
CA ALA A 124 -2.46 -13.19 4.22
C ALA A 124 -3.19 -14.03 5.29
N ASN A 125 -4.23 -14.75 4.87
CA ASN A 125 -5.08 -15.56 5.74
C ASN A 125 -4.37 -16.79 6.30
N TYR A 126 -4.89 -17.34 7.39
CA TYR A 126 -4.40 -18.59 7.96
C TYR A 126 -5.22 -19.79 7.47
N ILE A 127 -4.54 -20.86 7.05
CA ILE A 127 -5.13 -22.19 6.88
C ILE A 127 -4.61 -23.09 7.99
N LYS A 128 -5.54 -23.76 8.68
CA LYS A 128 -5.21 -24.83 9.61
C LYS A 128 -5.08 -26.13 8.83
N LYS A 129 -3.87 -26.67 8.73
CA LYS A 129 -3.60 -27.96 8.11
C LYS A 129 -3.05 -28.90 9.19
N ASP A 130 -3.83 -29.89 9.59
CA ASP A 130 -3.41 -30.99 10.46
C ASP A 130 -2.50 -30.60 11.65
N LYS A 131 -3.02 -29.69 12.50
CA LYS A 131 -2.37 -29.11 13.71
C LYS A 131 -1.30 -28.02 13.47
N ASN A 132 -0.91 -27.76 12.23
CA ASN A 132 -0.09 -26.61 11.87
C ASN A 132 -0.96 -25.47 11.31
N VAL A 133 -0.58 -24.24 11.61
CA VAL A 133 -1.19 -23.03 11.07
C VAL A 133 -0.21 -22.49 10.03
N GLU A 134 -0.61 -22.51 8.75
CA GLU A 134 0.16 -21.95 7.64
C GLU A 134 -0.53 -20.70 7.11
N HIS A 135 0.24 -19.73 6.62
CA HIS A 135 -0.31 -18.59 5.89
C HIS A 135 -0.59 -19.00 4.45
N LEU A 136 -1.84 -18.83 4.01
CA LEU A 136 -2.18 -18.77 2.59
C LEU A 136 -2.17 -17.31 2.19
N TYR A 137 -1.27 -16.98 1.27
CA TYR A 137 -1.22 -15.68 0.67
C TYR A 137 -1.91 -15.71 -0.69
N ASN A 138 -2.73 -14.70 -0.97
CA ASN A 138 -3.33 -14.49 -2.27
C ASN A 138 -3.31 -13.00 -2.62
N VAL A 139 -3.40 -12.66 -3.91
CA VAL A 139 -3.65 -11.29 -4.35
C VAL A 139 -5.13 -11.18 -4.71
N VAL A 140 -5.83 -10.26 -4.06
CA VAL A 140 -7.27 -10.05 -4.24
C VAL A 140 -7.48 -8.73 -4.96
N ASN A 141 -8.22 -8.78 -6.07
CA ASN A 141 -8.72 -7.59 -6.71
C ASN A 141 -9.71 -6.89 -5.80
N ASN A 142 -9.48 -5.61 -5.62
CA ASN A 142 -10.33 -4.79 -4.80
C ASN A 142 -11.59 -4.42 -5.59
N GLU A 143 -12.68 -5.15 -5.36
CA GLU A 143 -13.99 -4.72 -5.85
C GLU A 143 -14.53 -3.57 -4.99
N GLN A 144 -14.20 -3.58 -3.68
CA GLN A 144 -14.17 -2.51 -2.64
C GLN A 144 -13.54 -3.10 -1.36
N PRO A 145 -12.86 -2.33 -0.48
CA PRO A 145 -12.76 -0.87 -0.39
C PRO A 145 -11.40 -0.30 -0.85
N TYR A 146 -11.46 0.84 -1.54
CA TYR A 146 -10.30 1.64 -1.93
C TYR A 146 -9.37 2.01 -0.75
N TYR A 147 -8.15 2.41 -1.09
CA TYR A 147 -7.12 2.83 -0.13
C TYR A 147 -6.82 4.31 -0.26
N TYR A 148 -6.38 4.94 0.83
CA TYR A 148 -6.34 6.39 0.95
C TYR A 148 -4.98 6.91 1.43
N TYR A 149 -4.50 7.95 0.78
CA TYR A 149 -3.34 8.73 1.19
C TYR A 149 -3.71 9.70 2.31
N LYS A 150 -2.73 10.00 3.17
CA LYS A 150 -2.89 10.96 4.26
C LYS A 150 -2.87 12.41 3.79
N ILE A 151 -2.05 12.72 2.77
CA ILE A 151 -1.88 14.07 2.24
C ILE A 151 -2.79 14.34 1.05
N ASN A 152 -3.01 15.62 0.77
CA ASN A 152 -3.50 16.05 -0.53
C ASN A 152 -2.37 15.91 -1.57
N PRO A 153 -2.55 15.15 -2.67
CA PRO A 153 -1.55 14.98 -3.71
C PRO A 153 -0.98 16.28 -4.27
N TYR A 154 -1.79 17.34 -4.36
CA TYR A 154 -1.36 18.63 -4.90
C TYR A 154 -0.31 19.34 -4.02
N ASP A 155 -0.24 19.00 -2.74
CA ASP A 155 0.70 19.62 -1.81
C ASP A 155 2.13 19.08 -1.98
N LEU A 156 2.28 17.87 -2.54
CA LEU A 156 3.57 17.17 -2.62
C LEU A 156 4.65 18.00 -3.35
N GLU A 157 4.27 18.73 -4.40
CA GLU A 157 5.18 19.60 -5.14
C GLU A 157 5.91 20.60 -4.22
N ASN A 158 5.22 21.13 -3.22
CA ASN A 158 5.72 22.15 -2.31
C ASN A 158 6.22 21.59 -0.97
N MET A 159 6.04 20.30 -0.68
CA MET A 159 6.57 19.68 0.52
C MET A 159 8.10 19.66 0.52
N GLU A 160 8.71 19.99 1.65
CA GLU A 160 10.15 19.86 1.86
C GLU A 160 10.56 18.39 1.97
N TYR A 161 11.80 18.07 1.58
CA TYR A 161 12.38 16.78 1.88
C TYR A 161 12.54 16.61 3.39
N SER A 162 12.32 15.39 3.88
CA SER A 162 12.53 15.07 5.28
C SER A 162 13.97 15.31 5.69
N SER A 163 14.17 15.86 6.90
CA SER A 163 15.50 16.06 7.45
C SER A 163 16.22 14.73 7.69
N GLN A 164 17.55 14.75 7.75
CA GLN A 164 18.35 13.56 8.01
C GLN A 164 18.01 12.88 9.35
N GLU A 165 17.60 13.66 10.36
CA GLU A 165 17.15 13.14 11.65
C GLU A 165 15.87 12.32 11.50
N VAL A 166 14.87 12.86 10.79
CA VAL A 166 13.60 12.18 10.50
C VAL A 166 13.86 10.92 9.69
N LEU A 167 14.70 10.97 8.66
CA LEU A 167 15.06 9.80 7.84
C LEU A 167 15.76 8.73 8.66
N THR A 168 16.68 9.12 9.55
CA THR A 168 17.39 8.18 10.41
C THR A 168 16.43 7.47 11.38
N ALA A 169 15.51 8.22 11.99
CA ALA A 169 14.49 7.66 12.87
C ALA A 169 13.53 6.72 12.10
N PHE A 170 13.09 7.13 10.92
CA PHE A 170 12.24 6.32 10.04
C PHE A 170 12.94 5.01 9.66
N HIS A 171 14.20 5.05 9.23
CA HIS A 171 14.95 3.86 8.86
C HIS A 171 15.23 2.93 10.05
N LYS A 172 15.47 3.47 11.24
CA LYS A 172 15.61 2.69 12.47
C LYS A 172 14.32 1.93 12.77
N ASN A 173 13.18 2.62 12.82
CA ASN A 173 11.88 2.00 13.08
C ASN A 173 11.56 0.95 12.01
N ASN A 174 11.88 1.24 10.74
CA ASN A 174 11.69 0.32 9.65
C ASN A 174 12.57 -0.94 9.79
N ALA A 175 13.82 -0.80 10.21
CA ALA A 175 14.70 -1.95 10.48
C ALA A 175 14.21 -2.83 11.62
N GLU A 176 13.65 -2.23 12.68
CA GLU A 176 13.01 -2.97 13.77
C GLU A 176 11.79 -3.76 13.27
N ARG A 177 10.94 -3.14 12.42
CA ARG A 177 9.78 -3.81 11.80
C ARG A 177 10.16 -4.98 10.90
N LYS A 178 11.26 -4.89 10.13
CA LYS A 178 11.74 -5.97 9.25
C LYS A 178 12.02 -7.29 9.99
N CYS A 179 12.26 -7.22 11.29
CA CYS A 179 12.61 -8.33 12.16
C CYS A 179 11.43 -8.84 13.00
N ASP A 180 10.28 -8.15 12.96
CA ASP A 180 9.11 -8.48 13.78
C ASP A 180 8.25 -9.60 13.19
N LYS A 181 8.48 -10.83 13.65
CA LYS A 181 7.71 -12.03 13.26
C LYS A 181 6.21 -11.92 13.48
N PHE A 182 5.73 -11.06 14.40
CA PHE A 182 4.32 -10.96 14.76
C PHE A 182 3.46 -10.34 13.64
N TRP A 183 4.05 -9.45 12.84
CA TRP A 183 3.39 -8.81 11.69
C TRP A 183 3.81 -9.45 10.36
N GLY A 184 4.23 -10.71 10.38
CA GLY A 184 4.86 -11.38 9.22
C GLY A 184 6.26 -10.84 8.88
N GLY A 185 6.86 -10.06 9.78
CA GLY A 185 8.14 -9.37 9.60
C GLY A 185 9.35 -10.27 9.80
N ASN A 186 9.49 -11.24 8.90
CA ASN A 186 10.82 -11.50 8.40
C ASN A 186 10.80 -11.03 6.96
N PHE A 187 11.32 -9.82 6.72
CA PHE A 187 11.38 -9.24 5.38
C PHE A 187 11.96 -10.24 4.36
N GLU A 188 13.01 -10.99 4.72
CA GLU A 188 13.58 -11.99 3.82
C GLU A 188 12.62 -13.16 3.53
N TYR A 189 11.74 -13.51 4.47
CA TYR A 189 10.72 -14.55 4.26
C TYR A 189 9.58 -14.06 3.37
N THR A 190 9.07 -12.85 3.62
CA THR A 190 7.93 -12.32 2.86
C THR A 190 8.32 -11.76 1.51
N TYR A 191 9.59 -11.37 1.31
CA TYR A 191 10.09 -10.81 0.06
C TYR A 191 9.80 -11.70 -1.15
N ASP A 192 10.25 -12.94 -1.11
CA ASP A 192 10.08 -13.89 -2.22
C ASP A 192 8.61 -14.29 -2.39
N ILE A 193 7.90 -14.48 -1.28
CA ILE A 193 6.48 -14.84 -1.29
C ILE A 193 5.68 -13.76 -2.01
N TYR A 194 5.83 -12.49 -1.61
CA TYR A 194 5.07 -11.38 -2.20
C TYR A 194 5.45 -11.14 -3.66
N ASN A 195 6.74 -11.19 -4.00
CA ASN A 195 7.17 -11.08 -5.39
C ASN A 195 6.50 -12.12 -6.27
N ASN A 196 6.59 -13.41 -5.89
CA ASN A 196 6.02 -14.49 -6.69
C ASN A 196 4.50 -14.35 -6.85
N LEU A 197 3.79 -14.04 -5.76
CA LEU A 197 2.33 -13.84 -5.81
C LEU A 197 1.91 -12.71 -6.73
N VAL A 198 2.59 -11.56 -6.65
CA VAL A 198 2.25 -10.38 -7.44
C VAL A 198 2.63 -10.59 -8.91
N ILE A 199 3.71 -11.31 -9.21
CA ILE A 199 4.06 -11.73 -10.57
C ILE A 199 2.98 -12.66 -11.12
N ASP A 200 2.59 -13.71 -10.39
CA ASP A 200 1.59 -14.67 -10.83
C ASP A 200 0.23 -14.01 -11.08
N TYR A 201 -0.19 -13.12 -10.18
CA TYR A 201 -1.40 -12.32 -10.34
C TYR A 201 -1.36 -11.47 -11.63
N ASN A 202 -0.24 -10.80 -11.91
CA ASN A 202 -0.12 -9.97 -13.10
C ASN A 202 -0.08 -10.80 -14.40
N ASN A 203 0.57 -11.96 -14.39
CA ASN A 203 0.55 -12.88 -15.53
C ASN A 203 -0.88 -13.33 -15.85
N ASN A 204 -1.65 -13.72 -14.83
CA ASN A 204 -3.05 -14.12 -15.01
C ASN A 204 -3.94 -12.97 -15.49
N LYS A 205 -3.72 -11.75 -14.99
CA LYS A 205 -4.43 -10.54 -15.44
C LYS A 205 -4.20 -10.23 -16.91
N ASN A 206 -2.98 -10.45 -17.41
CA ASN A 206 -2.64 -10.19 -18.81
C ASN A 206 -3.26 -11.23 -19.75
N ILE A 207 -3.26 -12.52 -19.36
CA ILE A 207 -3.92 -13.59 -20.14
C ILE A 207 -5.41 -13.27 -20.33
N MET A 208 -6.12 -12.86 -19.27
CA MET A 208 -7.55 -12.52 -19.36
C MET A 208 -7.83 -11.32 -20.27
N LYS A 209 -6.89 -10.38 -20.42
CA LYS A 209 -7.02 -9.22 -21.31
C LYS A 209 -6.78 -9.56 -22.78
N GLU A 210 -6.00 -10.59 -23.08
CA GLU A 210 -5.74 -11.04 -24.46
C GLU A 210 -6.90 -11.87 -25.03
N GLU A 211 -7.77 -12.41 -24.17
CA GLU A 211 -8.94 -13.21 -24.56
C GLU A 211 -10.23 -12.38 -24.74
N THR A 212 -10.19 -11.05 -24.58
CA THR A 212 -11.35 -10.14 -24.74
C THR A 212 -11.22 -9.22 -25.94
#